data_AF-A0A0J7L1V3-F1
#
_entry.id   AF-A0A0J7L1V3-F1
#
_cell.length_a   1.000
_cell.length_b   1.000
_cell.length_c   1.000
_cell.angle_alpha   90.00
_cell.angle_beta   90.00
_cell.angle_gamma   90.00
#
_symmetry.space_group_name_H-M   'P 1'
#
loop_
_entity.id
_entity.type
_entity.pdbx_description
1 polymer ?
#
loop_
_entity_poly.entity_id
_entity_poly.type
_entity_poly.pdbx_seq_one_letter_code
_entity_poly.pdbx_strand_id
1 'polypeptide(L)'
;MRLRQYTTNSIVDIVISALKTTIKVYANCLRPDIEYKTLSITYETTCREVVQNLLNKYRMRHRDPRLFYLIMEVTVRRANVRTVLPLDEDARPAVLQSCHPRGDSRFSLQTRRGGLVKIYDSALMSGSKYKSLLVSEQTTVDELIQMLLSCYSSKEPVEQFSLYEVCEGEEYQRKLHPDDSPLKVTQRWTSTDRHLRIRRNPDYRRKVLHPIVYYDILTRARFV
;
A
#
# COMPACT_ATOMS: atom_id res chain seq x y z
N MET A 1 38.13 13.18 30.53
CA MET A 1 37.63 13.80 29.28
C MET A 1 36.11 13.57 29.22
N ARG A 2 35.30 14.59 29.52
CA ARG A 2 33.82 14.48 29.56
C ARG A 2 33.26 14.50 28.14
N LEU A 3 32.52 13.45 27.78
CA LEU A 3 31.63 13.43 26.61
C LEU A 3 30.60 14.54 26.77
N ARG A 4 30.60 15.52 25.86
CA ARG A 4 29.52 16.50 25.74
C ARG A 4 28.30 15.77 25.18
N GLN A 5 27.31 15.54 26.02
CA GLN A 5 25.95 15.26 25.57
C GLN A 5 25.47 16.47 24.77
N TYR A 6 25.25 16.29 23.47
CA TYR A 6 24.56 17.28 22.64
C TYR A 6 23.07 17.20 22.98
N THR A 7 22.58 18.18 23.74
CA THR A 7 21.15 18.41 23.89
C THR A 7 20.61 18.85 22.53
N THR A 8 19.89 17.96 21.84
CA THR A 8 19.14 18.27 20.61
C THR A 8 18.07 19.31 20.94
N ASN A 9 18.17 20.50 20.33
CA ASN A 9 17.15 21.53 20.43
C ASN A 9 15.90 21.08 19.66
N SER A 10 14.93 20.50 20.37
CA SER A 10 13.69 19.94 19.83
C SER A 10 12.91 20.90 18.93
N ILE A 11 13.02 22.22 19.13
CA ILE A 11 12.38 23.23 18.27
C ILE A 11 13.03 23.29 16.88
N VAL A 12 14.35 23.16 16.78
CA VAL A 12 15.06 23.22 15.49
C VAL A 12 14.73 21.99 14.65
N ASP A 13 14.65 20.82 15.27
CA ASP A 13 14.26 19.58 14.61
C ASP A 13 12.81 19.64 14.08
N ILE A 14 11.88 20.23 14.86
CA ILE A 14 10.49 20.48 14.44
C ILE A 14 10.41 21.48 13.27
N VAL A 15 11.25 22.53 13.29
CA VAL A 15 11.27 23.50 12.19
C VAL A 15 11.81 22.85 10.92
N ILE A 16 12.90 22.09 11.02
CA ILE A 16 13.50 21.39 9.87
C ILE A 16 12.55 20.34 9.29
N SER A 17 11.82 19.60 10.14
CA SER A 17 10.83 18.64 9.65
C SER A 17 9.67 19.29 8.90
N ALA A 18 9.26 20.49 9.29
CA ALA A 18 8.22 21.25 8.61
C ALA A 18 8.68 21.94 7.32
N LEU A 19 9.99 22.09 7.09
CA LEU A 19 10.52 22.68 5.86
C LEU A 19 10.12 21.85 4.63
N LYS A 20 9.61 22.54 3.62
CA LYS A 20 9.23 21.93 2.34
C LYS A 20 10.29 22.17 1.29
N THR A 21 10.50 21.17 0.46
CA THR A 21 11.28 21.25 -0.77
C THR A 21 10.47 20.65 -1.92
N THR A 22 11.02 20.73 -3.13
CA THR A 22 10.44 20.04 -4.29
C THR A 22 11.41 19.01 -4.83
N ILE A 23 10.84 17.88 -5.26
CA ILE A 23 11.55 16.81 -5.95
C ILE A 23 10.84 16.51 -7.28
N LYS A 24 11.60 16.15 -8.31
CA LYS A 24 11.04 15.60 -9.56
C LYS A 24 11.14 14.08 -9.50
N VAL A 25 10.00 13.40 -9.65
CA VAL A 25 9.93 11.94 -9.71
C VAL A 25 9.48 11.51 -11.10
N TYR A 26 10.34 10.79 -11.81
CA TYR A 26 9.99 10.18 -13.10
C TYR A 26 9.13 8.96 -12.84
N ALA A 27 7.96 8.87 -13.48
CA ALA A 27 6.92 7.89 -13.13
C ALA A 27 6.26 7.25 -14.37
N ASN A 28 7.01 7.12 -15.45
CA ASN A 28 6.58 6.49 -16.71
C ASN A 28 6.12 5.03 -16.52
N CYS A 29 6.56 4.35 -15.45
CA CYS A 29 6.07 3.02 -15.09
C CYS A 29 4.58 3.00 -14.67
N LEU A 30 4.00 4.15 -14.32
CA LEU A 30 2.57 4.26 -14.02
C LEU A 30 1.76 4.34 -15.30
N ARG A 31 2.15 5.23 -16.22
CA ARG A 31 1.61 5.35 -17.58
C ARG A 31 2.67 5.94 -18.52
N PRO A 32 2.68 5.56 -19.82
CA PRO A 32 3.67 6.05 -20.78
C PRO A 32 3.64 7.57 -21.00
N ASP A 33 2.50 8.22 -20.82
CA ASP A 33 2.31 9.68 -20.97
C ASP A 33 2.84 10.49 -19.77
N ILE A 34 3.20 9.83 -18.67
CA ILE A 34 3.73 10.47 -17.47
C ILE A 34 5.25 10.47 -17.54
N GLU A 35 5.84 11.58 -17.95
CA GLU A 35 7.30 11.72 -17.92
C GLU A 35 7.80 11.87 -16.47
N TYR A 36 7.45 12.98 -15.83
CA TYR A 36 7.77 13.24 -14.42
C TYR A 36 6.66 14.02 -13.71
N LYS A 37 6.66 13.92 -12.38
CA LYS A 37 5.85 14.75 -11.50
C LYS A 37 6.72 15.49 -10.50
N THR A 38 6.58 16.82 -10.46
CA THR A 38 7.14 17.63 -9.36
C THR A 38 6.22 17.52 -8.15
N LEU A 39 6.78 17.10 -7.01
CA LEU A 39 6.11 16.96 -5.72
C LEU A 39 6.70 17.94 -4.72
N SER A 40 5.85 18.59 -3.93
CA SER A 40 6.28 19.32 -2.73
C SER A 40 6.23 18.36 -1.55
N ILE A 41 7.36 18.17 -0.88
CA ILE A 41 7.54 17.22 0.22
C ILE A 41 8.26 17.88 1.39
N THR A 42 8.09 17.32 2.58
CA THR A 42 8.86 17.70 3.78
C THR A 42 10.16 16.89 3.87
N TYR A 43 11.06 17.28 4.78
CA TYR A 43 12.27 16.50 5.08
C TYR A 43 11.98 15.16 5.79
N GLU A 44 10.77 14.98 6.31
CA GLU A 44 10.32 13.71 6.90
C GLU A 44 9.59 12.80 5.91
N THR A 45 9.14 13.33 4.77
CA THR A 45 8.39 12.55 3.79
C THR A 45 9.24 11.35 3.34
N THR A 46 8.70 10.16 3.54
CA THR A 46 9.34 8.88 3.22
C THR A 46 9.10 8.49 1.76
N CYS A 47 9.90 7.55 1.25
CA CYS A 47 9.68 6.96 -0.07
C CYS A 47 8.31 6.27 -0.16
N ARG A 48 7.87 5.60 0.92
CA ARG A 48 6.52 5.00 1.04
C ARG A 48 5.42 6.03 0.79
N GLU A 49 5.51 7.19 1.43
CA GLU A 49 4.53 8.26 1.27
C GLU A 49 4.58 8.86 -0.14
N VAL A 50 5.77 9.02 -0.73
CA VAL A 50 5.91 9.48 -2.13
C VAL A 50 5.22 8.51 -3.10
N VAL A 51 5.43 7.20 -2.93
CA VAL A 51 4.74 6.15 -3.71
C VAL A 51 3.22 6.30 -3.57
N GLN A 52 2.73 6.36 -2.33
CA GLN A 52 1.28 6.48 -2.06
C GLN A 52 0.69 7.75 -2.69
N ASN A 53 1.39 8.88 -2.57
CA ASN A 53 0.98 10.17 -3.15
C ASN A 53 0.87 10.09 -4.67
N LEU A 54 1.82 9.45 -5.35
CA LEU A 54 1.79 9.26 -6.80
C LEU A 54 0.63 8.35 -7.21
N LEU A 55 0.45 7.21 -6.57
CA LEU A 55 -0.65 6.29 -6.87
C LEU A 55 -2.02 6.95 -6.66
N ASN A 56 -2.19 7.70 -5.57
CA ASN A 56 -3.40 8.47 -5.30
C ASN A 56 -3.63 9.55 -6.37
N LYS A 57 -2.60 10.32 -6.72
CA LYS A 57 -2.67 11.39 -7.72
C LYS A 57 -3.12 10.87 -9.07
N TYR A 58 -2.64 9.70 -9.48
CA TYR A 58 -2.95 9.08 -10.77
C TYR A 58 -4.09 8.04 -10.69
N ARG A 59 -4.82 7.98 -9.56
CA ARG A 59 -5.97 7.10 -9.33
C ARG A 59 -5.67 5.61 -9.55
N MET A 60 -4.48 5.16 -9.15
CA MET A 60 -3.98 3.79 -9.31
C MET A 60 -4.42 2.84 -8.18
N ARG A 61 -5.67 2.96 -7.69
CA ARG A 61 -6.19 2.19 -6.55
C ARG A 61 -6.23 0.67 -6.77
N HIS A 62 -6.15 0.23 -8.02
CA HIS A 62 -6.14 -1.17 -8.43
C HIS A 62 -4.74 -1.79 -8.44
N ARG A 63 -3.72 -1.06 -7.98
CA ARG A 63 -2.33 -1.52 -7.91
C ARG A 63 -1.82 -1.41 -6.48
N ASP A 64 -1.19 -2.48 -6.02
CA ASP A 64 -0.58 -2.55 -4.70
C ASP A 64 0.61 -1.57 -4.60
N PRO A 65 0.64 -0.66 -3.62
CA PRO A 65 1.77 0.25 -3.39
C PRO A 65 3.12 -0.44 -3.24
N ARG A 66 3.16 -1.66 -2.68
CA ARG A 66 4.41 -2.41 -2.46
C ARG A 66 5.03 -2.96 -3.75
N LEU A 67 4.31 -2.86 -4.88
CA LEU A 67 4.89 -3.07 -6.19
C LEU A 67 5.81 -1.93 -6.62
N PHE A 68 5.83 -0.80 -5.92
CA PHE A 68 6.56 0.37 -6.36
C PHE A 68 7.62 0.76 -5.35
N TYR A 69 8.76 1.21 -5.86
CA TYR A 69 9.85 1.73 -5.04
C TYR A 69 10.55 2.86 -5.79
N LEU A 70 11.26 3.71 -5.06
CA LEU A 70 12.06 4.76 -5.66
C LEU A 70 13.49 4.27 -5.87
N ILE A 71 14.07 4.70 -7.00
CA ILE A 71 15.51 4.71 -7.20
C ILE A 71 15.98 6.16 -7.25
N MET A 72 17.22 6.38 -6.84
CA MET A 72 17.95 7.63 -7.02
C MET A 72 19.14 7.36 -7.95
N GLU A 73 19.23 8.11 -9.03
CA GLU A 73 20.41 8.13 -9.87
C GLU A 73 21.26 9.35 -9.49
N VAL A 74 22.54 9.12 -9.27
CA VAL A 74 23.53 10.15 -8.94
C VAL A 74 24.62 10.14 -9.98
N THR A 75 24.95 11.30 -10.54
CA THR A 75 26.05 11.46 -11.49
C THR A 75 27.23 12.15 -10.82
N VAL A 76 28.39 11.50 -10.77
CA VAL A 76 29.62 12.11 -10.24
C VAL A 76 30.42 12.70 -11.40
N ARG A 77 30.28 14.02 -11.62
CA ARG A 77 30.87 14.74 -12.77
C ARG A 77 32.36 14.50 -12.96
N ARG A 78 33.14 14.43 -11.87
CA ARG A 78 34.60 14.23 -11.94
C ARG A 78 35.02 12.85 -12.45
N ALA A 79 34.16 11.84 -12.29
CA ALA A 79 34.46 10.45 -12.66
C ALA A 79 33.64 9.97 -13.87
N ASN A 80 32.67 10.77 -14.35
CA ASN A 80 31.66 10.36 -15.34
C ASN A 80 30.96 9.03 -14.97
N VAL A 81 30.83 8.76 -13.67
CA VAL A 81 30.17 7.55 -13.15
C VAL A 81 28.73 7.91 -12.79
N ARG A 82 27.79 7.12 -13.32
CA ARG A 82 26.38 7.15 -12.94
C ARG A 82 26.10 5.96 -12.03
N THR A 83 25.64 6.24 -10.82
CA THR A 83 25.25 5.23 -9.83
C THR A 83 23.74 5.23 -9.68
N VAL A 84 23.13 4.05 -9.69
CA VAL A 84 21.69 3.87 -9.44
C VAL A 84 21.51 3.20 -8.08
N LEU A 85 20.79 3.86 -7.18
CA LEU A 85 20.58 3.43 -5.80
C LEU A 85 19.09 3.16 -5.58
N PRO A 86 18.67 1.90 -5.39
CA PRO A 86 17.36 1.59 -4.82
C PRO A 86 17.23 2.21 -3.43
N LEU A 87 16.10 2.86 -3.16
CA LEU A 87 15.83 3.49 -1.88
C LEU A 87 14.88 2.61 -1.05
N ASP A 88 15.18 2.50 0.25
CA ASP A 88 14.28 1.86 1.21
C ASP A 88 12.99 2.66 1.39
N GLU A 89 11.93 1.98 1.83
CA GLU A 89 10.60 2.57 1.98
C GLU A 89 10.60 3.75 2.96
N ASP A 90 11.45 3.70 4.00
CA ASP A 90 11.56 4.73 5.04
C ASP A 90 12.64 5.78 4.73
N ALA A 91 13.35 5.65 3.61
CA ALA A 91 14.32 6.66 3.18
C ALA A 91 13.61 7.98 2.87
N ARG A 92 14.30 9.10 3.13
CA ARG A 92 13.74 10.47 3.04
C ARG A 92 14.33 11.19 1.82
N PRO A 93 13.61 11.31 0.69
CA PRO A 93 14.16 11.84 -0.56
C PRO A 93 14.66 13.28 -0.46
N ALA A 94 14.01 14.11 0.35
CA ALA A 94 14.44 15.50 0.57
C ALA A 94 15.82 15.59 1.24
N VAL A 95 16.06 14.74 2.25
CA VAL A 95 17.38 14.62 2.91
C VAL A 95 18.43 14.17 1.89
N LEU A 96 18.14 13.09 1.15
CA LEU A 96 19.06 12.56 0.13
C LEU A 96 19.39 13.59 -0.96
N GLN A 97 18.38 14.34 -1.43
CA GLN A 97 18.58 15.41 -2.40
C GLN A 97 19.47 16.53 -1.86
N SER A 98 19.36 16.86 -0.56
CA SER A 98 20.14 17.94 0.07
C SER A 98 21.63 17.64 0.20
N CYS A 99 22.01 16.36 0.26
CA CYS A 99 23.39 15.92 0.36
C CYS A 99 24.17 16.02 -0.96
N HIS A 100 23.51 16.34 -2.07
CA HIS A 100 24.11 16.34 -3.41
C HIS A 100 24.18 17.76 -4.00
N PRO A 101 25.25 18.12 -4.73
CA PRO A 101 25.32 19.37 -5.48
C PRO A 101 24.09 19.52 -6.40
N ARG A 102 23.52 20.74 -6.45
CA ARG A 102 22.27 21.02 -7.16
C ARG A 102 22.31 20.50 -8.61
N GLY A 103 21.42 19.57 -8.94
CA GLY A 103 21.11 19.16 -10.32
C GLY A 103 21.54 17.75 -10.74
N ASP A 104 22.31 17.04 -9.92
CA ASP A 104 22.90 15.75 -10.32
C ASP A 104 22.16 14.51 -9.77
N SER A 105 21.00 14.71 -9.13
CA SER A 105 20.19 13.67 -8.51
C SER A 105 18.84 13.51 -9.21
N ARG A 106 18.54 12.30 -9.70
CA ARG A 106 17.27 11.96 -10.38
C ARG A 106 16.52 10.89 -9.62
N PHE A 107 15.29 11.18 -9.20
CA PHE A 107 14.41 10.18 -8.61
C PHE A 107 13.49 9.56 -9.66
N SER A 108 13.39 8.24 -9.68
CA SER A 108 12.50 7.51 -10.58
C SER A 108 11.71 6.46 -9.82
N LEU A 109 10.43 6.32 -10.11
CA LEU A 109 9.59 5.24 -9.63
C LEU A 109 9.85 4.00 -10.48
N GLN A 110 10.03 2.85 -9.83
CA GLN A 110 10.25 1.56 -10.46
C GLN A 110 9.22 0.54 -9.96
N THR A 111 9.04 -0.55 -10.71
CA THR A 111 8.11 -1.63 -10.38
C THR A 111 8.84 -2.91 -9.99
N ARG A 112 8.43 -3.52 -8.87
CA ARG A 112 8.81 -4.88 -8.46
C ARG A 112 7.97 -5.91 -9.20
N ARG A 113 8.37 -7.19 -9.09
CA ARG A 113 7.59 -8.32 -9.59
C ARG A 113 6.26 -8.43 -8.83
N GLY A 114 5.23 -8.84 -9.56
CA GLY A 114 3.87 -9.01 -9.07
C GLY A 114 3.03 -9.77 -10.08
N GLY A 115 1.74 -9.85 -9.81
CA GLY A 115 0.79 -10.55 -10.67
C GLY A 115 -0.61 -10.00 -10.61
N LEU A 116 -1.38 -10.29 -11.64
CA LEU A 116 -2.79 -9.89 -11.70
C LEU A 116 -3.64 -10.93 -10.99
N VAL A 117 -4.40 -10.50 -9.99
CA VAL A 117 -5.38 -11.33 -9.29
C VAL A 117 -6.77 -10.88 -9.71
N LYS A 118 -7.60 -11.83 -10.15
CA LYS A 118 -9.00 -11.63 -10.51
C LYS A 118 -9.90 -12.07 -9.35
N ILE A 119 -10.83 -11.22 -8.94
CA ILE A 119 -11.76 -11.47 -7.83
C ILE A 119 -13.18 -11.23 -8.31
N TYR A 120 -14.04 -12.24 -8.18
CA TYR A 120 -15.48 -12.10 -8.36
C TYR A 120 -16.05 -11.35 -7.16
N ASP A 121 -16.63 -10.18 -7.41
CA ASP A 121 -16.91 -9.13 -6.43
C ASP A 121 -18.38 -8.70 -6.37
N SER A 122 -19.28 -9.56 -6.84
CA SER A 122 -20.73 -9.34 -6.79
C SER A 122 -21.26 -9.07 -5.38
N ALA A 123 -20.56 -9.53 -4.32
CA ALA A 123 -20.89 -9.23 -2.92
C ALA A 123 -20.65 -7.75 -2.52
N LEU A 124 -19.85 -7.01 -3.30
CA LEU A 124 -19.58 -5.59 -3.12
C LEU A 124 -20.38 -4.73 -4.09
N MET A 125 -20.47 -5.15 -5.35
CA MET A 125 -21.19 -4.43 -6.40
C MET A 125 -22.06 -5.39 -7.21
N SER A 126 -23.37 -5.32 -6.98
CA SER A 126 -24.35 -6.10 -7.74
C SER A 126 -24.18 -5.87 -9.24
N GLY A 127 -24.07 -6.95 -10.02
CA GLY A 127 -23.87 -6.90 -11.47
C GLY A 127 -22.41 -6.78 -11.92
N SER A 128 -21.45 -6.58 -11.01
CA SER A 128 -20.03 -6.70 -11.34
C SER A 128 -19.68 -8.17 -11.61
N LYS A 129 -18.92 -8.43 -12.68
CA LYS A 129 -18.41 -9.78 -12.99
C LYS A 129 -17.19 -10.10 -12.12
N TYR A 130 -16.15 -9.27 -12.25
CA TYR A 130 -14.93 -9.39 -11.47
C TYR A 130 -14.16 -8.07 -11.47
N LYS A 131 -13.34 -7.86 -10.44
CA LYS A 131 -12.27 -6.87 -10.43
C LYS A 131 -10.92 -7.55 -10.64
N SER A 132 -10.03 -6.87 -11.36
CA SER A 132 -8.63 -7.28 -11.44
C SER A 132 -7.75 -6.29 -10.68
N LEU A 133 -6.91 -6.81 -9.79
CA LEU A 133 -5.95 -6.04 -8.99
C LEU A 133 -4.54 -6.52 -9.32
N LEU A 134 -3.62 -5.58 -9.55
CA LEU A 134 -2.21 -5.90 -9.70
C LEU A 134 -1.57 -5.88 -8.31
N VAL A 135 -1.08 -7.03 -7.86
CA VAL A 135 -0.62 -7.23 -6.48
C VAL A 135 0.79 -7.80 -6.43
N SER A 136 1.48 -7.55 -5.33
CA SER A 136 2.77 -8.18 -5.05
C SER A 136 2.62 -9.65 -4.62
N GLU A 137 3.72 -10.36 -4.49
CA GLU A 137 3.73 -11.70 -3.90
C GLU A 137 3.51 -11.72 -2.38
N GLN A 138 3.72 -10.58 -1.71
CA GLN A 138 3.56 -10.45 -0.26
C GLN A 138 2.18 -9.90 0.13
N THR A 139 1.30 -9.65 -0.84
CA THR A 139 -0.05 -9.14 -0.56
C THR A 139 -0.86 -10.20 0.13
N THR A 140 -1.39 -9.88 1.30
CA THR A 140 -2.26 -10.79 2.06
C THR A 140 -3.71 -10.72 1.57
N VAL A 141 -4.55 -11.65 2.01
CA VAL A 141 -5.99 -11.62 1.72
C VAL A 141 -6.62 -10.35 2.27
N ASP A 142 -6.29 -9.94 3.50
CA ASP A 142 -6.84 -8.73 4.11
C ASP A 142 -6.43 -7.47 3.35
N GLU A 143 -5.16 -7.36 2.96
CA GLU A 143 -4.68 -6.26 2.12
C GLU A 143 -5.40 -6.24 0.76
N LEU A 144 -5.60 -7.41 0.12
CA LEU A 144 -6.34 -7.50 -1.14
C LEU A 144 -7.78 -7.04 -0.99
N ILE A 145 -8.47 -7.45 0.08
CA ILE A 145 -9.84 -7.01 0.37
C ILE A 145 -9.86 -5.50 0.61
N GLN A 146 -8.92 -4.95 1.37
CA GLN A 146 -8.80 -3.51 1.61
C GLN A 146 -8.59 -2.73 0.30
N MET A 147 -7.77 -3.24 -0.61
CA MET A 147 -7.58 -2.67 -1.95
C MET A 147 -8.88 -2.71 -2.77
N LEU A 148 -9.60 -3.83 -2.73
CA LEU A 148 -10.86 -4.00 -3.44
C LEU A 148 -11.93 -3.02 -2.94
N LEU A 149 -12.07 -2.88 -1.62
CA LEU A 149 -12.96 -1.90 -0.98
C LEU A 149 -12.59 -0.46 -1.37
N SER A 150 -11.29 -0.15 -1.42
CA SER A 150 -10.78 1.16 -1.83
C SER A 150 -11.11 1.49 -3.29
N CYS A 151 -11.16 0.49 -4.18
CA CYS A 151 -11.62 0.67 -5.56
C CYS A 151 -13.09 1.11 -5.64
N TYR A 152 -13.92 0.68 -4.68
CA TYR A 152 -15.33 1.06 -4.56
C TYR A 152 -15.56 2.25 -3.63
N SER A 153 -14.50 2.84 -3.07
CA SER A 153 -14.60 3.88 -2.03
C SER A 153 -15.44 3.44 -0.82
N SER A 154 -15.50 2.13 -0.54
CA SER A 154 -16.18 1.59 0.63
C SER A 154 -15.33 1.81 1.88
N LYS A 155 -16.00 2.15 2.99
CA LYS A 155 -15.40 2.30 4.33
C LYS A 155 -15.75 1.11 5.24
N GLU A 156 -16.32 0.06 4.67
CA GLU A 156 -16.64 -1.15 5.44
C GLU A 156 -15.34 -1.79 5.95
N PRO A 157 -15.33 -2.35 7.17
CA PRO A 157 -14.19 -3.05 7.73
C PRO A 157 -13.91 -4.34 6.96
N VAL A 158 -12.63 -4.69 6.82
CA VAL A 158 -12.17 -5.87 6.07
C VAL A 158 -12.77 -7.16 6.61
N GLU A 159 -12.94 -7.24 7.93
CA GLU A 159 -13.45 -8.38 8.67
C GLU A 159 -14.94 -8.67 8.39
N GLN A 160 -15.66 -7.74 7.73
CA GLN A 160 -16.98 -8.03 7.18
C GLN A 160 -16.93 -8.93 5.96
N PHE A 161 -15.75 -9.24 5.44
CA PHE A 161 -15.58 -10.03 4.23
C PHE A 161 -14.64 -11.21 4.46
N SER A 162 -14.76 -12.20 3.59
CA SER A 162 -13.81 -13.30 3.48
C SER A 162 -13.58 -13.57 2.00
N LEU A 163 -12.37 -14.01 1.66
CA LEU A 163 -12.03 -14.46 0.32
C LEU A 163 -12.11 -15.99 0.25
N TYR A 164 -12.71 -16.49 -0.82
CA TYR A 164 -12.85 -17.92 -1.08
C TYR A 164 -12.16 -18.27 -2.39
N GLU A 165 -11.43 -19.38 -2.38
CA GLU A 165 -11.12 -20.16 -3.57
C GLU A 165 -12.33 -21.05 -3.89
N VAL A 166 -12.80 -21.03 -5.14
CA VAL A 166 -13.98 -21.76 -5.59
C VAL A 166 -13.68 -22.46 -6.91
N CYS A 167 -14.18 -23.69 -7.08
CA CYS A 167 -14.21 -24.44 -8.34
C CYS A 167 -15.64 -24.97 -8.51
N GLU A 168 -16.39 -24.46 -9.49
CA GLU A 168 -17.80 -24.84 -9.65
C GLU A 168 -17.93 -26.28 -10.16
N GLY A 169 -17.05 -26.72 -11.07
CA GLY A 169 -17.05 -28.09 -11.59
C GLY A 169 -16.71 -29.17 -10.57
N GLU A 170 -16.04 -28.84 -9.47
CA GLU A 170 -15.66 -29.79 -8.41
C GLU A 170 -16.50 -29.64 -7.13
N GLU A 171 -17.53 -28.79 -7.14
CA GLU A 171 -18.27 -28.34 -5.94
C GLU A 171 -17.35 -27.90 -4.78
N TYR A 172 -16.15 -27.44 -5.13
CA TYR A 172 -15.11 -27.12 -4.17
C TYR A 172 -15.20 -25.66 -3.76
N GLN A 173 -15.14 -25.41 -2.46
CA GLN A 173 -14.94 -24.09 -1.91
C GLN A 173 -14.10 -24.13 -0.65
N ARG A 174 -13.16 -23.21 -0.53
CA ARG A 174 -12.31 -23.04 0.64
C ARG A 174 -12.19 -21.56 0.99
N LYS A 175 -12.44 -21.24 2.25
CA LYS A 175 -12.10 -19.93 2.81
C LYS A 175 -10.58 -19.81 2.95
N LEU A 176 -10.01 -18.72 2.44
CA LEU A 176 -8.59 -18.41 2.60
C LEU A 176 -8.34 -17.74 3.96
N HIS A 177 -7.15 -17.95 4.52
CA HIS A 177 -6.72 -17.28 5.75
C HIS A 177 -6.43 -15.80 5.46
N PRO A 178 -6.72 -14.86 6.39
CA PRO A 178 -6.36 -13.44 6.26
C PRO A 178 -4.91 -13.17 5.82
N ASP A 179 -3.98 -13.99 6.30
CA ASP A 179 -2.54 -13.89 6.01
C ASP A 179 -2.09 -14.67 4.77
N ASP A 180 -2.97 -15.43 4.12
CA ASP A 180 -2.61 -16.13 2.88
C ASP A 180 -2.27 -15.11 1.78
N SER A 181 -1.34 -15.47 0.89
CA SER A 181 -1.04 -14.65 -0.29
C SER A 181 -1.92 -15.06 -1.48
N PRO A 182 -2.89 -14.22 -1.92
CA PRO A 182 -3.82 -14.59 -2.98
C PRO A 182 -3.11 -14.88 -4.30
N LEU A 183 -2.04 -14.15 -4.60
CA LEU A 183 -1.25 -14.39 -5.81
C LEU A 183 -0.57 -15.77 -5.78
N LYS A 184 0.00 -16.17 -4.63
CA LYS A 184 0.59 -17.51 -4.49
C LYS A 184 -0.48 -18.61 -4.53
N VAL A 185 -1.68 -18.34 -4.01
CA VAL A 185 -2.81 -19.27 -4.12
C VAL A 185 -3.17 -19.49 -5.58
N THR A 186 -3.39 -18.42 -6.36
CA THR A 186 -3.80 -18.55 -7.77
C THR A 186 -2.72 -19.18 -8.65
N GLN A 187 -1.44 -18.94 -8.36
CA GLN A 187 -0.31 -19.55 -9.07
C GLN A 187 -0.19 -21.07 -8.87
N ARG A 188 -0.81 -21.62 -7.83
CA ARG A 188 -0.78 -23.07 -7.53
C ARG A 188 -1.95 -23.83 -8.15
N TRP A 189 -2.89 -23.15 -8.80
CA TRP A 189 -4.03 -23.79 -9.43
C TRP A 189 -3.58 -24.67 -10.59
N THR A 190 -4.07 -25.90 -10.59
CA THR A 190 -3.91 -26.86 -11.71
C THR A 190 -5.11 -26.85 -12.65
N SER A 191 -6.27 -26.41 -12.17
CA SER A 191 -7.52 -26.28 -12.95
C SER A 191 -7.79 -24.84 -13.31
N THR A 192 -8.25 -24.62 -14.55
CA THR A 192 -8.63 -23.30 -15.07
C THR A 192 -9.98 -22.80 -14.57
N ASP A 193 -10.80 -23.68 -13.97
CA ASP A 193 -12.13 -23.33 -13.44
C ASP A 193 -12.07 -22.72 -12.02
N ARG A 194 -10.88 -22.73 -11.40
CA ARG A 194 -10.67 -22.11 -10.10
C ARG A 194 -10.69 -20.60 -10.20
N HIS A 195 -11.36 -19.96 -9.26
CA HIS A 195 -11.41 -18.52 -9.15
C HIS A 195 -11.53 -18.04 -7.69
N LEU A 196 -11.18 -16.78 -7.47
CA LEU A 196 -11.37 -16.13 -6.18
C LEU A 196 -12.72 -15.41 -6.15
N ARG A 197 -13.45 -15.54 -5.05
CA ARG A 197 -14.74 -14.87 -4.81
C ARG A 197 -14.76 -14.25 -3.42
N ILE A 198 -15.11 -12.97 -3.33
CA ILE A 198 -15.34 -12.31 -2.04
C ILE A 198 -16.78 -12.55 -1.58
N ARG A 199 -16.98 -12.76 -0.27
CA ARG A 199 -18.29 -12.93 0.34
C ARG A 199 -18.39 -12.12 1.63
N ARG A 200 -19.61 -11.70 1.98
CA ARG A 200 -19.92 -11.04 3.26
C ARG A 200 -19.98 -12.05 4.40
N ASN A 201 -19.49 -11.68 5.58
CA ASN A 201 -19.54 -12.44 6.82
C ASN A 201 -20.80 -12.07 7.59
N PRO A 202 -21.87 -12.89 7.59
CA PRO A 202 -23.15 -12.54 8.23
C PRO A 202 -23.03 -12.38 9.76
N ASP A 203 -22.09 -13.08 10.40
CA ASP A 203 -21.92 -13.04 11.86
C ASP A 203 -21.13 -11.82 12.35
N TYR A 204 -20.53 -11.02 11.47
CA TYR A 204 -19.71 -9.86 11.88
C TYR A 204 -20.49 -8.91 12.79
N ARG A 205 -21.73 -8.55 12.42
CA ARG A 205 -22.56 -7.65 13.22
C ARG A 205 -22.90 -8.23 14.59
N ARG A 206 -23.11 -9.55 14.70
CA ARG A 206 -23.37 -10.22 15.98
C ARG A 206 -22.16 -10.17 16.91
N LYS A 207 -20.95 -10.33 16.38
CA LYS A 207 -19.70 -10.28 17.15
C LYS A 207 -19.33 -8.87 17.64
N VAL A 208 -19.67 -7.82 16.89
CA VAL A 208 -19.37 -6.42 17.26
C VAL A 208 -20.38 -5.85 18.25
N LEU A 209 -21.64 -6.29 18.20
CA LEU A 209 -22.69 -5.82 19.12
C LEU A 209 -22.61 -6.50 20.50
N HIS A 210 -22.12 -7.74 20.58
CA HIS A 210 -22.08 -8.49 21.85
C HIS A 210 -21.21 -7.85 22.95
N PRO A 211 -20.02 -7.28 22.65
CA PRO A 211 -19.22 -6.54 23.64
C PRO A 211 -19.94 -5.27 24.13
N ILE A 212 -20.58 -4.53 23.22
CA ILE A 212 -21.21 -3.23 23.53
C ILE A 212 -22.42 -3.41 24.44
N VAL A 213 -23.26 -4.42 24.17
CA VAL A 213 -24.43 -4.73 25.01
C VAL A 213 -24.00 -5.18 26.42
N TYR A 214 -22.87 -5.87 26.55
CA TYR A 214 -22.36 -6.29 27.87
C TYR A 214 -21.89 -5.09 28.72
N TYR A 215 -21.26 -4.08 28.10
CA TYR A 215 -20.88 -2.85 28.79
C TYR A 215 -22.11 -2.01 29.18
N ASP A 216 -23.12 -1.89 28.32
CA ASP A 216 -24.35 -1.13 28.67
C ASP A 216 -25.16 -1.78 29.80
N ILE A 217 -25.22 -3.11 29.83
CA ILE A 217 -25.90 -3.85 30.91
C ILE A 217 -25.13 -3.73 32.23
N LEU A 218 -23.80 -3.83 32.23
CA LEU A 218 -22.99 -3.66 33.44
C LEU A 218 -22.98 -2.22 33.97
N THR A 219 -23.16 -1.22 33.11
CA THR A 219 -23.23 0.18 33.53
C THR A 219 -24.60 0.54 34.10
N ARG A 220 -25.69 -0.10 33.63
CA ARG A 220 -27.03 0.03 34.23
C ARG A 220 -27.23 -0.76 35.52
N ALA A 221 -26.51 -1.86 35.72
CA ALA A 221 -26.59 -2.68 36.94
C ALA A 221 -25.82 -2.09 38.15
N ARG A 222 -25.15 -0.94 38.01
CA ARG A 222 -24.48 -0.23 39.12
C ARG A 222 -25.27 0.95 39.70
N PHE A 223 -26.49 1.18 39.20
CA PHE A 223 -27.37 2.24 39.67
C PHE A 223 -28.82 1.72 39.83
N VAL A 224 -29.01 0.68 40.64
CA VAL A 224 -30.29 0.39 41.32
C VAL A 224 -29.96 -0.21 42.68
#